data_AF-A0A3D1I904-F1
#
_entry.id   AF-A0A3D1I904-F1
#
_cell.length_a   1.000
_cell.length_b   1.000
_cell.length_c   1.000
_cell.angle_alpha   90.00
_cell.angle_beta   90.00
_cell.angle_gamma   90.00
#
_symmetry.space_group_name_H-M   'P 1'
#
loop_
_entity.id
_entity.type
_entity.pdbx_description
1 polymer ?
#
loop_
_entity_poly.entity_id
_entity_poly.type
_entity_poly.pdbx_seq_one_letter_code
_entity_poly.pdbx_strand_id
1 'polypeptide(L)'
;MVAPSPNCRQETLPLSAKHVPGIMGSSLCHLILDVRDLSRSLAFYHGLLGFAIDREEDFDGHRLAYLATGPCQLLLVQQPSEDQNPLLDRRGGLVINFRVEDLPSVAERVRSSGVTVLRQLEMALWGERTLLVADPDGYAVLLSEPVGAAHAR
;
A
#
# COMPACT_ATOMS: atom_id res chain seq x y z
N MET A 1 19.54 30.16 -42.97
CA MET A 1 19.47 28.69 -42.81
C MET A 1 19.34 28.39 -41.33
N VAL A 2 18.11 28.22 -40.85
CA VAL A 2 17.81 27.79 -39.48
C VAL A 2 16.97 26.54 -39.63
N ALA A 3 17.52 25.41 -39.21
CA ALA A 3 16.78 24.14 -39.15
C ALA A 3 16.16 24.01 -37.75
N PRO A 4 14.91 23.56 -37.62
CA PRO A 4 14.26 23.38 -36.32
C PRO A 4 14.68 22.05 -35.66
N SER A 5 14.85 22.10 -34.34
CA SER A 5 15.10 20.94 -33.48
C SER A 5 13.90 19.97 -33.47
N PRO A 6 14.10 18.63 -33.59
CA PRO A 6 13.02 17.68 -33.41
C PRO A 6 13.04 17.03 -32.02
N ASN A 7 11.82 16.74 -31.55
CA ASN A 7 11.44 15.81 -30.48
C ASN A 7 11.54 16.27 -29.02
N CYS A 8 10.56 17.07 -28.62
CA CYS A 8 9.76 16.76 -27.44
C CYS A 8 8.84 15.58 -27.81
N ARG A 9 9.10 14.38 -27.29
CA ARG A 9 8.21 13.22 -27.48
C ARG A 9 7.44 12.93 -26.19
N GLN A 10 6.18 13.34 -26.26
CA GLN A 10 4.96 12.57 -25.94
C GLN A 10 4.89 11.85 -24.59
N GLU A 11 3.98 12.41 -23.79
CA GLU A 11 3.24 11.83 -22.68
C GLU A 11 2.86 10.36 -22.91
N THR A 12 3.12 9.53 -21.91
CA THR A 12 2.38 8.28 -21.70
C THR A 12 1.71 8.34 -20.34
N LEU A 13 0.44 8.74 -20.34
CA LEU A 13 -0.48 8.50 -19.23
C LEU A 13 -0.70 6.98 -19.10
N PRO A 14 -0.53 6.35 -17.93
CA PRO A 14 -0.73 4.92 -17.82
C PRO A 14 -2.22 4.56 -17.77
N LEU A 15 -2.49 3.46 -18.47
CA LEU A 15 -3.67 2.58 -18.48
C LEU A 15 -4.96 3.14 -17.88
N SER A 16 -5.86 3.53 -18.78
CA SER A 16 -7.29 3.66 -18.50
C SER A 16 -7.81 2.41 -17.78
N ALA A 17 -8.40 2.60 -16.59
CA ALA A 17 -9.07 1.56 -15.84
C ALA A 17 -10.10 0.89 -16.75
N LYS A 18 -9.90 -0.39 -17.06
CA LYS A 18 -10.87 -1.15 -17.85
C LYS A 18 -12.19 -1.17 -17.08
N HIS A 19 -13.23 -0.59 -17.69
CA HIS A 19 -14.60 -0.66 -17.18
C HIS A 19 -14.97 -2.13 -16.92
N VAL A 20 -15.19 -2.48 -15.65
CA VAL A 20 -15.68 -3.81 -15.26
C VAL A 20 -17.20 -3.79 -15.43
N PRO A 21 -17.77 -4.56 -16.37
CA PRO A 21 -19.21 -4.57 -16.60
C PRO A 21 -19.95 -5.01 -15.33
N GLY A 22 -20.92 -4.22 -14.87
CA GLY A 22 -21.74 -4.51 -13.68
C GLY A 22 -21.43 -3.67 -12.44
N ILE A 23 -20.38 -2.83 -12.46
CA ILE A 23 -20.18 -1.82 -11.40
C ILE A 23 -21.12 -0.64 -11.68
N MET A 24 -22.27 -0.60 -10.98
CA MET A 24 -23.04 0.63 -10.86
C MET A 24 -22.16 1.69 -10.19
N GLY A 25 -21.69 2.69 -10.93
CA GLY A 25 -21.25 4.05 -10.51
C GLY A 25 -20.29 4.24 -9.31
N SER A 26 -19.95 3.22 -8.55
CA SER A 26 -19.26 3.28 -7.26
C SER A 26 -17.83 2.79 -7.40
N SER A 27 -16.88 3.50 -6.81
CA SER A 27 -15.44 3.18 -6.84
C SER A 27 -14.85 3.19 -5.43
N LEU A 28 -13.83 2.38 -5.20
CA LEU A 28 -13.00 2.45 -4.00
C LEU A 28 -11.93 3.52 -4.22
N CYS A 29 -12.16 4.73 -3.69
CA CYS A 29 -11.23 5.85 -3.87
C CYS A 29 -10.14 5.87 -2.79
N HIS A 30 -10.52 5.67 -1.52
CA HIS A 30 -9.59 5.71 -0.40
C HIS A 30 -9.78 4.52 0.53
N LEU A 31 -8.66 3.92 0.95
CA LEU A 31 -8.59 3.10 2.14
C LEU A 31 -8.01 3.96 3.26
N ILE A 32 -8.78 4.20 4.32
CA ILE A 32 -8.38 5.10 5.41
C ILE A 32 -7.97 4.26 6.62
N LEU A 33 -6.75 4.47 7.12
CA LEU A 33 -6.25 3.87 8.35
C LEU A 33 -6.03 4.94 9.40
N ASP A 34 -6.64 4.74 10.56
CA ASP A 34 -6.38 5.55 11.75
C ASP A 34 -5.12 5.02 12.44
N VAL A 35 -4.07 5.85 12.47
CA VAL A 35 -2.74 5.48 12.97
C VAL A 35 -2.39 6.30 14.20
N ARG A 36 -1.69 5.68 15.17
CA ARG A 36 -1.30 6.41 16.40
C ARG A 36 -0.17 7.40 16.17
N ASP A 37 0.71 7.07 15.23
CA ASP A 37 1.91 7.84 14.91
C ASP A 37 2.17 7.78 13.39
N LEU A 38 1.94 8.90 12.71
CA LEU A 38 2.09 9.01 11.26
C LEU A 38 3.52 8.72 10.80
N SER A 39 4.52 9.13 11.58
CA SER A 39 5.93 8.94 11.23
C SER A 39 6.33 7.47 11.30
N ARG A 40 5.85 6.72 12.30
CA ARG A 40 6.04 5.26 12.36
C ARG A 40 5.34 4.54 11.21
N SER A 41 4.14 4.97 10.86
CA SER A 41 3.39 4.39 9.75
C SER A 41 4.03 4.71 8.40
N LEU A 42 4.56 5.92 8.18
CA LEU A 42 5.34 6.26 6.98
C LEU A 42 6.64 5.46 6.88
N ALA A 43 7.34 5.23 7.99
CA ALA A 43 8.52 4.36 7.98
C ALA A 43 8.19 2.93 7.51
N PHE A 44 6.99 2.44 7.82
CA PHE A 44 6.50 1.15 7.35
C PHE A 44 6.00 1.19 5.90
N TYR A 45 4.97 1.98 5.59
CA TYR A 45 4.34 1.96 4.27
C TYR A 45 5.24 2.59 3.19
N HIS A 46 5.80 3.77 3.44
CA HIS A 46 6.70 4.41 2.48
C HIS A 46 8.11 3.81 2.56
N GLY A 47 8.71 3.75 3.75
CA GLY A 47 10.11 3.35 3.90
C GLY A 47 10.37 1.87 3.62
N LEU A 48 9.60 0.96 4.23
CA LEU A 48 9.82 -0.48 4.13
C LEU A 48 9.16 -1.11 2.89
N LEU A 49 7.90 -0.75 2.64
CA LEU A 49 7.11 -1.30 1.53
C LEU A 49 7.27 -0.51 0.22
N GLY A 50 7.79 0.71 0.26
CA GLY A 50 8.15 1.49 -0.93
C GLY A 50 6.99 2.26 -1.57
N PHE A 51 5.87 2.44 -0.87
CA PHE A 51 4.76 3.25 -1.39
C PHE A 51 5.19 4.72 -1.59
N ALA A 52 4.80 5.33 -2.70
CA ALA A 52 5.06 6.74 -2.95
C ALA A 52 4.09 7.61 -2.13
N ILE A 53 4.60 8.71 -1.57
CA ILE A 53 3.78 9.73 -0.90
C ILE A 53 3.34 10.73 -1.97
N ASP A 54 2.04 10.89 -2.16
CA ASP A 54 1.46 11.86 -3.09
C ASP A 54 1.37 13.24 -2.44
N ARG A 55 0.89 13.31 -1.20
CA ARG A 55 0.87 14.52 -0.38
C ARG A 55 0.80 14.21 1.11
N GLU A 56 1.23 15.18 1.90
CA GLU A 56 1.05 15.23 3.35
C GLU A 56 0.31 16.51 3.71
N GLU A 57 -0.57 16.44 4.70
CA GLU A 57 -1.37 17.57 5.17
C GLU A 57 -1.44 17.57 6.69
N ASP A 58 -1.34 18.75 7.27
CA ASP A 58 -1.59 18.99 8.69
C ASP A 58 -2.71 20.04 8.82
N PHE A 59 -3.79 19.71 9.52
CA PHE A 59 -4.88 20.64 9.79
C PHE A 59 -5.48 20.36 11.17
N ASP A 60 -5.73 21.39 11.97
CA ASP A 60 -6.42 21.28 13.27
C ASP A 60 -5.88 20.15 14.19
N GLY A 61 -4.55 19.94 14.18
CA GLY A 61 -3.90 18.87 14.94
C GLY A 61 -3.96 17.47 14.31
N HIS A 62 -4.76 17.27 13.27
CA HIS A 62 -4.71 16.07 12.44
C HIS A 62 -3.46 16.08 11.55
N ARG A 63 -2.85 14.91 11.36
CA ARG A 63 -1.75 14.70 10.43
C ARG A 63 -2.12 13.61 9.44
N LEU A 64 -1.99 13.89 8.16
CA LEU A 64 -2.46 13.03 7.08
C LEU A 64 -1.34 12.76 6.08
N ALA A 65 -1.25 11.52 5.61
CA ALA A 65 -0.42 11.18 4.46
C ALA A 65 -1.21 10.36 3.46
N TYR A 66 -1.11 10.73 2.20
CA TYR A 66 -1.76 10.07 1.08
C TYR A 66 -0.72 9.31 0.27
N LEU A 67 -0.88 7.99 0.20
CA LEU A 67 0.07 7.08 -0.44
C LEU A 67 -0.56 6.45 -1.71
N ALA A 68 0.20 6.45 -2.79
CA ALA A 68 -0.25 5.92 -4.07
C ALA A 68 -0.36 4.38 -4.03
N THR A 69 -1.54 3.84 -4.34
CA THR A 69 -1.76 2.38 -4.46
C THR A 69 -2.44 1.99 -5.78
N GLY A 70 -2.29 2.83 -6.81
CA GLY A 70 -2.95 2.69 -8.11
C GLY A 70 -4.29 3.43 -8.14
N PRO A 71 -5.43 2.78 -8.47
CA PRO A 71 -6.72 3.45 -8.58
C PRO A 71 -7.35 3.83 -7.22
N CYS A 72 -6.83 3.27 -6.13
CA CYS A 72 -7.17 3.63 -4.75
C CYS A 72 -5.96 4.34 -4.11
N GLN A 73 -6.21 5.23 -3.15
CA GLN A 73 -5.18 5.84 -2.31
C GLN A 73 -5.26 5.28 -0.89
N LEU A 74 -4.11 4.98 -0.31
CA LEU A 74 -4.02 4.69 1.12
C LEU A 74 -3.90 6.03 1.86
N LEU A 75 -4.86 6.35 2.72
CA LEU A 75 -4.84 7.53 3.56
C LEU A 75 -4.53 7.12 5.00
N LEU A 76 -3.38 7.56 5.50
CA LEU A 76 -3.00 7.42 6.90
C LEU A 76 -3.45 8.69 7.65
N VAL A 77 -4.20 8.51 8.73
CA VAL A 77 -4.72 9.63 9.55
C VAL A 77 -4.27 9.45 10.98
N GLN A 78 -3.49 10.41 11.49
CA GLN A 78 -3.23 10.55 12.91
C GLN A 78 -4.15 11.63 13.47
N GLN A 79 -5.01 11.25 14.42
CA GLN A 79 -5.87 12.20 15.14
C GLN A 79 -5.05 13.06 16.11
N PRO A 80 -5.54 14.27 16.46
CA PRO A 80 -5.09 15.01 17.64
C PRO A 80 -5.03 14.11 18.87
N SER A 81 -4.08 14.37 19.77
CA SER A 81 -3.84 13.48 20.90
C SER A 81 -5.05 13.31 21.82
N GLU A 82 -5.88 14.34 22.00
CA GLU A 82 -7.15 14.25 22.75
C GLU A 82 -8.21 13.36 22.10
N ASP A 83 -8.19 13.21 20.78
CA ASP A 83 -9.20 12.49 19.99
C ASP A 83 -8.79 11.06 19.64
N GLN A 84 -7.53 10.68 19.90
CA GLN A 84 -7.08 9.31 19.71
C GLN A 84 -7.81 8.37 20.67
N ASN A 85 -8.44 7.32 20.13
CA ASN A 85 -9.03 6.26 20.94
C ASN A 85 -7.97 5.20 21.31
N PRO A 86 -7.48 5.15 22.56
CA PRO A 86 -6.46 4.18 22.97
C PRO A 86 -7.00 2.74 23.03
N LEU A 87 -8.32 2.56 23.08
CA LEU A 87 -8.99 1.26 23.13
C LEU A 87 -9.33 0.70 21.75
N LEU A 88 -9.06 1.47 20.68
CA LEU A 88 -9.30 1.00 19.32
C LEU A 88 -8.35 -0.16 18.99
N ASP A 89 -8.88 -1.38 19.01
CA ASP A 89 -8.15 -2.57 18.57
C ASP A 89 -8.11 -2.64 17.04
N ARG A 90 -6.91 -2.45 16.50
CA ARG A 90 -6.62 -2.44 15.06
C ARG A 90 -6.24 -3.82 14.52
N ARG A 91 -6.16 -4.83 15.40
CA ARG A 91 -5.80 -6.22 15.07
C ARG A 91 -7.01 -7.04 14.60
N GLY A 92 -8.23 -6.54 14.77
CA GLY A 92 -9.46 -7.29 14.55
C GLY A 92 -10.07 -7.14 13.14
N GLY A 93 -10.24 -8.27 12.44
CA GLY A 93 -11.19 -8.45 11.33
C GLY A 93 -10.80 -7.85 9.96
N LEU A 94 -10.00 -6.79 9.91
CA LEU A 94 -9.52 -6.18 8.66
C LEU A 94 -8.18 -6.79 8.24
N VAL A 95 -8.12 -7.31 7.01
CA VAL A 95 -6.87 -7.70 6.33
C VAL A 95 -6.77 -6.93 5.02
N ILE A 96 -5.67 -6.22 4.83
CA ILE A 96 -5.41 -5.41 3.65
C ILE A 96 -4.41 -6.16 2.77
N ASN A 97 -4.76 -6.43 1.53
CA ASN A 97 -3.87 -7.12 0.60
C ASN A 97 -3.23 -6.14 -0.38
N PHE A 98 -1.91 -6.00 -0.33
CA PHE A 98 -1.13 -5.27 -1.31
C PHE A 98 -0.38 -6.24 -2.22
N ARG A 99 -0.52 -6.03 -3.52
CA ARG A 99 0.37 -6.66 -4.48
C ARG A 99 1.71 -5.93 -4.47
N VAL A 100 2.79 -6.69 -4.35
CA VAL A 100 4.15 -6.17 -4.39
C VAL A 100 4.97 -6.93 -5.42
N GLU A 101 6.09 -6.33 -5.83
CA GLU A 101 7.09 -6.97 -6.67
C GLU A 101 8.24 -7.49 -5.79
N ASP A 102 8.80 -8.65 -6.14
CA ASP A 102 9.91 -9.28 -5.43
C ASP A 102 9.64 -9.43 -3.91
N LEU A 103 8.58 -10.18 -3.60
CA LEU A 103 8.18 -10.44 -2.22
C LEU A 103 9.29 -11.13 -1.39
N PRO A 104 10.18 -11.99 -1.93
CA PRO A 104 11.35 -12.48 -1.20
C PRO A 104 12.25 -11.36 -0.68
N SER A 105 12.59 -10.37 -1.52
CA SER A 105 13.40 -9.22 -1.08
C SER A 105 12.67 -8.35 -0.05
N VAL A 106 11.36 -8.17 -0.21
CA VAL A 106 10.53 -7.48 0.81
C VAL A 106 10.57 -8.25 2.14
N ALA A 107 10.48 -9.58 2.11
CA ALA A 107 10.51 -10.42 3.31
C ALA A 107 11.84 -10.31 4.07
N GLU A 108 12.98 -10.21 3.37
CA GLU A 108 14.29 -9.97 4.01
C GLU A 108 14.36 -8.59 4.68
N ARG A 109 13.81 -7.55 4.04
CA ARG A 109 13.71 -6.22 4.67
C ARG A 109 12.82 -6.26 5.92
N VAL A 110 11.68 -6.94 5.85
CA VAL A 110 10.77 -7.12 6.99
C VAL A 110 11.46 -7.84 8.16
N ARG A 111 12.24 -8.89 7.87
CA ARG A 111 13.00 -9.64 8.89
C ARG A 111 14.04 -8.77 9.61
N SER A 112 14.65 -7.83 8.89
CA SER A 112 15.66 -6.93 9.46
C SER A 112 15.07 -5.68 10.14
N SER A 113 13.80 -5.35 9.90
CA SER A 113 13.14 -4.14 10.40
C SER A 113 12.42 -4.29 11.73
N GLY A 114 12.39 -5.50 12.32
CA GLY A 114 11.69 -5.79 13.58
C GLY A 114 10.16 -5.75 13.48
N VAL A 115 9.62 -5.75 12.26
CA VAL A 115 8.17 -5.82 12.00
C VAL A 115 7.63 -7.17 12.45
N THR A 116 6.43 -7.17 13.02
CA THR A 116 5.79 -8.41 13.47
C THR A 116 5.29 -9.22 12.27
N VAL A 117 5.88 -10.39 12.05
CA VAL A 117 5.42 -11.34 11.03
C VAL A 117 4.34 -12.24 11.62
N LEU A 118 3.12 -12.14 11.10
CA LEU A 118 1.95 -12.92 11.52
C LEU A 118 1.88 -14.28 10.82
N ARG A 119 2.31 -14.32 9.55
CA ARG A 119 2.51 -15.56 8.77
C ARG A 119 3.74 -15.39 7.91
N GLN A 120 4.62 -16.39 7.93
CA GLN A 120 5.87 -16.37 7.17
C GLN A 120 5.60 -16.36 5.66
N LEU A 121 6.65 -16.08 4.89
CA LEU A 121 6.60 -16.16 3.44
C LEU A 121 6.22 -17.60 3.04
N GLU A 122 5.11 -17.74 2.34
CA GLU A 122 4.54 -19.02 1.92
C GLU A 122 4.26 -19.01 0.41
N MET A 123 4.47 -20.15 -0.24
CA MET A 123 3.90 -20.43 -1.55
C MET A 123 2.44 -20.84 -1.35
N ALA A 124 1.49 -19.98 -1.71
CA ALA A 124 0.09 -20.33 -1.69
C ALA A 124 -0.23 -21.35 -2.80
N LEU A 125 -1.27 -22.17 -2.57
CA LEU A 125 -1.72 -23.26 -3.45
C LEU A 125 -2.04 -22.84 -4.90
N TRP A 126 -2.12 -21.53 -5.18
CA TRP A 126 -2.59 -20.96 -6.45
C TRP A 126 -1.51 -20.20 -7.24
N GLY A 127 -0.22 -20.46 -6.99
CA GLY A 127 0.87 -19.81 -7.73
C GLY A 127 1.11 -18.35 -7.34
N GLU A 128 0.73 -17.98 -6.12
CA GLU A 128 1.08 -16.71 -5.49
C GLU A 128 1.99 -16.96 -4.28
N ARG A 129 2.97 -16.08 -4.05
CA ARG A 129 3.64 -16.00 -2.76
C ARG A 129 2.86 -15.04 -1.88
N THR A 130 2.78 -15.35 -0.60
CA THR A 130 2.16 -14.45 0.37
C THR A 130 3.00 -14.31 1.64
N LEU A 131 2.93 -13.14 2.26
CA LEU A 131 3.52 -12.84 3.57
C LEU A 131 2.49 -12.02 4.34
N LEU A 132 2.20 -12.38 5.59
CA LEU A 132 1.29 -11.59 6.43
C LEU A 132 2.08 -10.94 7.56
N VAL A 133 2.03 -9.62 7.64
CA VAL A 133 2.68 -8.82 8.68
C VAL A 133 1.66 -7.97 9.43
N ALA A 134 2.03 -7.51 10.61
CA ALA A 134 1.32 -6.45 11.30
C ALA A 134 2.06 -5.13 11.07
N ASP A 135 1.34 -4.08 10.70
CA ASP A 135 1.89 -2.73 10.65
C ASP A 135 2.20 -2.21 12.08
N PRO A 136 2.77 -1.00 12.25
CA PRO A 136 3.12 -0.46 13.57
C PRO A 136 1.95 -0.36 14.56
N ASP A 137 0.73 -0.29 14.04
CA ASP A 137 -0.50 -0.17 14.80
C ASP A 137 -1.22 -1.50 15.04
N GLY A 138 -0.85 -2.54 14.30
CA GLY A 138 -1.35 -3.89 14.42
C GLY A 138 -2.31 -4.30 13.31
N TYR A 139 -2.55 -3.46 12.30
CA TYR A 139 -3.36 -3.82 11.14
C TYR A 139 -2.70 -4.99 10.39
N ALA A 140 -3.49 -5.98 10.02
CA ALA A 140 -3.01 -7.13 9.28
C ALA A 140 -2.82 -6.75 7.80
N VAL A 141 -1.56 -6.77 7.35
CA VAL A 141 -1.16 -6.43 5.98
C VAL A 141 -0.66 -7.69 5.29
N LEU A 142 -1.46 -8.19 4.37
CA LEU A 142 -1.09 -9.27 3.45
C LEU A 142 -0.33 -8.65 2.28
N LEU A 143 0.85 -9.20 2.00
CA LEU A 143 1.62 -8.89 0.81
C LEU A 143 1.54 -10.09 -0.12
N SER A 144 1.18 -9.88 -1.38
CA SER A 144 1.13 -10.95 -2.37
C SER A 144 1.94 -10.64 -3.63
N GLU A 145 2.56 -11.67 -4.18
CA GLU A 145 3.28 -11.63 -5.45
C GLU A 145 2.80 -12.81 -6.32
N PRO A 146 2.20 -12.55 -7.49
CA PRO A 146 1.93 -13.60 -8.47
C PRO A 146 3.25 -14.16 -9.01
N VAL A 147 3.46 -15.48 -8.90
CA VAL A 147 4.67 -16.15 -9.40
C VAL A 147 4.48 -16.69 -10.83
N GLY A 148 3.28 -16.46 -11.39
CA GLY A 148 2.84 -17.08 -12.64
C GLY A 148 2.42 -18.53 -12.41
N ALA A 149 1.35 -18.95 -13.08
CA ALA A 149 0.96 -20.35 -13.04
C ALA A 149 2.08 -21.19 -13.68
N ALA A 150 2.77 -21.99 -12.86
CA ALA A 150 3.29 -23.27 -13.34
C ALA A 150 2.10 -24.21 -13.60
N HIS A 151 1.26 -23.87 -14.59
CA HIS A 151 0.40 -24.83 -15.28
C HIS A 151 1.03 -24.99 -16.66
N ALA A 152 1.94 -25.96 -16.75
CA ALA A 152 1.63 -27.31 -17.21
C ALA A 152 1.49 -27.32 -18.74
N ARG A 153 2.59 -27.70 -19.39
CA ARG A 153 2.53 -28.30 -20.72
C ARG A 153 1.85 -29.66 -20.62
#